data_AF-A0A0H3P0I7-F1
#
_entry.id   AF-A0A0H3P0I7-F1
#
_cell.length_a   1.000
_cell.length_b   1.000
_cell.length_c   1.000
_cell.angle_alpha   90.00
_cell.angle_beta   90.00
_cell.angle_gamma   90.00
#
_symmetry.space_group_name_H-M   'P 1'
#
loop_
_entity.id
_entity.type
_entity.pdbx_description
1 polymer ?
#
loop_
_entity_poly.entity_id
_entity_poly.type
_entity_poly.pdbx_seq_one_letter_code
_entity_poly.pdbx_strand_id
1 'polypeptide(L)'
;MRLLTYSLLIKYGFNVKTSGRVLNPTAVFCNDRERYYSMLAEADTGAVEGLEQWCLYVLTGISAELKKVDKLSNLHFLNSKILYPALEYSKGRGAINETESTILKRIISQRTVKVNDLKEVLPGLKSAQITYQIGKLVDRGLLQPVEMGSRIYTAGFSKSDADAWCHSCFAKRGVYSKFLIVSASEEQYHDDYTRRYI
;
A
#
# COMPACT_ATOMS: atom_id res chain seq x y z
N MET A 1 -21.86 -2.70 -17.34
CA MET A 1 -20.87 -3.80 -17.43
C MET A 1 -19.94 -3.92 -16.22
N ARG A 2 -19.18 -2.89 -15.80
CA ARG A 2 -18.16 -3.03 -14.72
C ARG A 2 -18.72 -3.42 -13.34
N LEU A 3 -19.88 -2.88 -12.95
CA LEU A 3 -20.54 -3.21 -11.68
C LEU A 3 -20.97 -4.69 -11.62
N LEU A 4 -21.42 -5.23 -12.76
CA LEU A 4 -21.85 -6.63 -12.86
C LEU A 4 -20.65 -7.57 -12.71
N THR A 5 -19.54 -7.32 -13.42
CA THR A 5 -18.31 -8.10 -13.26
C THR A 5 -17.80 -8.04 -11.82
N TYR A 6 -17.83 -6.86 -11.18
CA TYR A 6 -17.47 -6.70 -9.77
C TYR A 6 -18.38 -7.52 -8.84
N SER A 7 -19.70 -7.48 -9.06
CA SER A 7 -20.65 -8.26 -8.27
C SER A 7 -20.49 -9.77 -8.45
N LEU A 8 -20.14 -10.24 -9.65
CA LEU A 8 -19.88 -11.65 -9.93
C LEU A 8 -18.60 -12.11 -9.25
N LEU A 9 -17.53 -11.31 -9.30
CA LEU A 9 -16.28 -11.63 -8.59
C LEU A 9 -16.53 -11.77 -7.07
N ILE A 10 -17.30 -10.86 -6.47
CA ILE A 10 -17.73 -10.98 -5.07
C ILE A 10 -18.56 -12.25 -4.85
N LYS A 11 -19.57 -12.49 -5.70
CA LYS A 11 -20.47 -13.66 -5.61
C LYS A 11 -19.71 -14.98 -5.69
N TYR A 12 -18.67 -15.07 -6.50
CA TYR A 12 -17.84 -16.26 -6.67
C TYR A 12 -16.67 -16.35 -5.67
N GLY A 13 -16.68 -15.53 -4.62
CA GLY A 13 -15.73 -15.65 -3.52
C GLY A 13 -14.35 -15.04 -3.78
N PHE A 14 -14.17 -14.29 -4.86
CA PHE A 14 -13.04 -13.37 -4.95
C PHE A 14 -13.34 -12.27 -3.92
N ASN A 15 -12.55 -12.21 -2.85
CA ASN A 15 -12.77 -11.24 -1.79
C ASN A 15 -12.43 -9.84 -2.35
N VAL A 16 -13.43 -9.09 -2.83
CA VAL A 16 -13.25 -7.79 -3.54
C VAL A 16 -13.59 -6.58 -2.66
N LYS A 17 -13.82 -6.78 -1.36
CA LYS A 17 -14.09 -5.70 -0.39
C LYS A 17 -13.13 -5.71 0.80
N THR A 18 -12.95 -4.51 1.33
CA THR A 18 -12.11 -4.01 2.42
C THR A 18 -11.81 -5.04 3.51
N SER A 19 -10.53 -5.09 3.90
CA SER A 19 -9.94 -5.93 4.96
C SER A 19 -9.80 -7.42 4.65
N GLY A 20 -9.39 -7.83 3.44
CA GLY A 20 -8.98 -9.23 3.31
C GLY A 20 -8.52 -9.83 1.99
N ARG A 21 -8.75 -9.23 0.81
CA ARG A 21 -7.97 -9.54 -0.40
C ARG A 21 -8.28 -8.57 -1.53
N VAL A 22 -7.29 -8.43 -2.39
CA VAL A 22 -7.11 -7.29 -3.26
C VAL A 22 -7.25 -7.79 -4.68
N LEU A 23 -8.30 -7.34 -5.34
CA LEU A 23 -8.36 -7.39 -6.79
C LEU A 23 -8.80 -6.00 -7.21
N ASN A 24 -7.93 -5.29 -7.91
CA ASN A 24 -8.30 -4.04 -8.57
C ASN A 24 -8.75 -4.40 -10.00
N PRO A 25 -10.05 -4.61 -10.25
CA PRO A 25 -10.53 -4.93 -11.60
C PRO A 25 -10.20 -3.81 -12.59
N THR A 26 -10.04 -2.56 -12.15
CA THR A 26 -9.57 -1.47 -12.99
C THR A 26 -8.16 -1.72 -13.51
N ALA A 27 -7.29 -2.36 -12.73
CA ALA A 27 -5.95 -2.73 -13.18
C ALA A 27 -5.95 -3.89 -14.19
N VAL A 28 -6.99 -4.73 -14.17
CA VAL A 28 -7.21 -5.77 -15.19
C VAL A 28 -7.72 -5.15 -16.50
N PHE A 29 -8.72 -4.27 -16.43
CA PHE A 29 -9.47 -3.82 -17.61
C PHE A 29 -9.05 -2.47 -18.17
N CYS A 30 -8.40 -1.61 -17.37
CA CYS A 30 -8.13 -0.22 -17.74
C CYS A 30 -6.64 0.10 -17.84
N ASN A 31 -5.76 -0.87 -17.64
CA ASN A 31 -4.33 -0.69 -17.83
C ASN A 31 -3.98 -0.52 -19.33
N ASP A 32 -4.71 -1.21 -20.21
CA ASP A 32 -4.62 -1.06 -21.67
C ASP A 32 -6.04 -1.01 -22.24
N ARG A 33 -6.48 0.21 -22.59
CA ARG A 33 -7.85 0.45 -23.06
C ARG A 33 -8.08 -0.07 -24.48
N GLU A 34 -7.08 0.03 -25.34
CA GLU A 34 -7.20 -0.42 -26.73
C GLU A 34 -7.34 -1.93 -26.78
N ARG A 35 -6.49 -2.64 -26.04
CA ARG A 35 -6.58 -4.10 -25.91
C ARG A 35 -7.88 -4.55 -25.24
N TYR A 36 -8.37 -3.80 -24.25
CA TYR A 36 -9.67 -4.12 -23.64
C TYR A 36 -10.80 -4.07 -24.67
N TYR A 37 -10.87 -3.01 -25.47
CA TYR A 37 -11.92 -2.87 -26.49
C TYR A 37 -11.75 -3.85 -27.64
N SER A 38 -10.53 -4.17 -28.07
CA SER A 38 -10.30 -5.18 -29.12
C SER A 38 -10.80 -6.57 -28.69
N MET A 39 -10.47 -6.98 -27.47
CA MET A 39 -10.90 -8.27 -26.91
C MET A 39 -12.42 -8.32 -26.69
N LEU A 40 -13.03 -7.20 -26.32
CA LEU A 40 -14.48 -7.11 -26.16
C LEU A 40 -15.20 -7.17 -27.51
N ALA A 41 -14.69 -6.47 -28.53
CA ALA A 41 -15.25 -6.48 -29.87
C ALA A 41 -15.22 -7.90 -30.48
N GLU A 42 -14.15 -8.66 -30.24
CA GLU A 42 -14.05 -10.06 -30.69
C GLU A 42 -15.07 -10.95 -29.98
N ALA A 43 -15.29 -10.75 -28.69
CA ALA A 43 -16.30 -11.48 -27.92
C ALA A 43 -17.73 -11.16 -28.36
N ASP A 44 -18.00 -9.91 -28.73
CA ASP A 44 -19.32 -9.44 -29.19
C ASP A 44 -19.74 -10.08 -30.53
N THR A 45 -18.80 -10.67 -31.28
CA THR A 45 -19.14 -11.48 -32.47
C THR A 45 -19.92 -12.75 -32.14
N GLY A 46 -19.86 -13.22 -30.88
CA GLY A 46 -20.50 -14.45 -30.42
C GLY A 46 -19.79 -15.74 -30.89
N ALA A 47 -18.66 -15.63 -31.61
CA ALA A 47 -17.85 -16.77 -32.01
C ALA A 47 -17.25 -17.47 -30.79
N VAL A 48 -17.15 -18.80 -30.84
CA VAL A 48 -16.61 -19.62 -29.74
C VAL A 48 -15.17 -19.18 -29.43
N GLU A 49 -14.39 -18.92 -30.47
CA GLU A 49 -13.00 -18.48 -30.38
C GLU A 49 -12.90 -17.10 -29.71
N GLY A 50 -13.78 -16.17 -30.05
CA GLY A 50 -13.82 -14.83 -29.45
C GLY A 50 -14.18 -14.87 -27.96
N LEU A 51 -15.14 -15.72 -27.58
CA LEU A 51 -15.52 -15.95 -26.19
C LEU A 51 -14.40 -16.62 -25.38
N GLU A 52 -13.69 -17.58 -25.96
CA GLU A 52 -12.54 -18.24 -25.33
C GLU A 52 -11.40 -17.23 -25.10
N GLN A 53 -11.05 -16.46 -26.12
CA GLN A 53 -10.01 -15.44 -26.02
C GLN A 53 -10.35 -14.38 -24.97
N TRP A 54 -11.61 -13.97 -24.89
CA TRP A 54 -12.09 -13.08 -23.85
C TRP A 54 -11.91 -13.69 -22.45
N CYS A 55 -12.35 -14.93 -22.24
CA CYS A 55 -12.17 -15.63 -20.96
C CYS A 55 -10.69 -15.70 -20.56
N LEU A 56 -9.80 -16.06 -21.50
CA LEU A 56 -8.37 -16.14 -21.25
C LEU A 56 -7.76 -14.79 -20.89
N TYR A 57 -8.14 -13.72 -21.60
CA TYR A 57 -7.70 -12.36 -21.30
C TYR A 57 -8.10 -11.94 -19.88
N VAL A 58 -9.37 -12.15 -19.49
CA VAL A 58 -9.87 -11.79 -18.16
C VAL A 58 -9.16 -12.58 -17.06
N LEU A 59 -9.05 -13.91 -17.20
CA LEU A 59 -8.42 -14.78 -16.21
C LEU A 59 -6.94 -14.48 -16.04
N THR A 60 -6.24 -14.19 -17.13
CA THR A 60 -4.82 -13.83 -17.11
C THR A 60 -4.61 -12.51 -16.40
N GLY A 61 -5.44 -11.51 -16.68
CA GLY A 61 -5.36 -10.22 -16.00
C GLY A 61 -5.67 -10.31 -14.50
N ILE A 62 -6.70 -11.08 -14.11
CA ILE A 62 -6.99 -11.36 -12.69
C ILE A 62 -5.80 -12.05 -12.01
N SER A 63 -5.23 -13.08 -12.65
CA SER A 63 -4.05 -13.80 -12.13
C SER A 63 -2.85 -12.86 -11.95
N ALA A 64 -2.61 -11.97 -12.91
CA ALA A 64 -1.54 -10.99 -12.82
C ALA A 64 -1.73 -10.01 -11.65
N GLU A 65 -2.95 -9.51 -11.44
CA GLU A 65 -3.26 -8.63 -10.30
C GLU A 65 -3.12 -9.35 -8.96
N LEU A 66 -3.60 -10.59 -8.86
CA LEU A 66 -3.42 -11.40 -7.65
C LEU A 66 -1.93 -11.62 -7.33
N LYS A 67 -1.09 -11.87 -8.33
CA LYS A 67 0.36 -12.00 -8.15
C LYS A 67 1.03 -10.70 -7.67
N LYS A 68 0.55 -9.53 -8.10
CA LYS A 68 1.06 -8.24 -7.60
C LYS A 68 0.74 -8.05 -6.12
N VAL A 69 -0.48 -8.39 -5.75
CA VAL A 69 -0.96 -8.34 -4.37
C VAL A 69 -0.17 -9.28 -3.48
N ASP A 70 0.03 -10.51 -3.93
CA ASP A 70 0.84 -11.50 -3.23
C ASP A 70 2.25 -10.97 -2.95
N LYS A 71 2.90 -10.37 -3.95
CA LYS A 71 4.21 -9.72 -3.78
C LYS A 71 4.18 -8.58 -2.76
N LEU A 72 3.14 -7.75 -2.75
CA LEU A 72 3.01 -6.65 -1.78
C LEU A 72 2.70 -7.13 -0.37
N SER A 73 2.09 -8.31 -0.22
CA SER A 73 1.90 -8.95 1.08
C SER A 73 3.20 -9.53 1.65
N ASN A 74 4.20 -9.78 0.79
CA ASN A 74 5.52 -10.23 1.21
C ASN A 74 6.36 -9.06 1.75
N LEU A 75 6.55 -9.03 3.07
CA LEU A 75 7.33 -7.99 3.76
C LEU A 75 8.75 -7.83 3.23
N HIS A 76 9.44 -8.93 2.91
CA HIS A 76 10.81 -8.86 2.41
C HIS A 76 10.85 -8.15 1.05
N PHE A 77 9.92 -8.50 0.15
CA PHE A 77 9.77 -7.85 -1.14
C PHE A 77 9.42 -6.36 -0.97
N LEU A 78 8.41 -6.05 -0.15
CA LEU A 78 7.95 -4.69 0.12
C LEU A 78 9.10 -3.81 0.66
N ASN A 79 9.83 -4.30 1.65
CA ASN A 79 10.92 -3.56 2.26
C ASN A 79 12.08 -3.35 1.29
N SER A 80 12.56 -4.42 0.64
CA SER A 80 13.75 -4.37 -0.21
C SER A 80 13.54 -3.66 -1.55
N LYS A 81 12.34 -3.77 -2.14
CA LYS A 81 12.07 -3.26 -3.50
C LYS A 81 11.34 -1.92 -3.52
N ILE A 82 10.64 -1.57 -2.45
CA ILE A 82 9.79 -0.38 -2.41
C ILE A 82 10.22 0.56 -1.27
N LEU A 83 10.11 0.14 -0.02
CA LEU A 83 10.24 1.05 1.12
C LEU A 83 11.68 1.54 1.34
N TYR A 84 12.69 0.65 1.35
CA TYR A 84 14.07 1.08 1.52
C TYR A 84 14.58 1.95 0.36
N PRO A 85 14.32 1.60 -0.92
CA PRO A 85 14.63 2.51 -2.02
C PRO A 85 13.94 3.87 -1.92
N ALA A 86 12.70 3.93 -1.43
CA ALA A 86 11.99 5.19 -1.22
C ALA A 86 12.64 6.06 -0.13
N LEU A 87 13.09 5.45 0.97
CA LEU A 87 13.84 6.16 2.01
C LEU A 87 15.17 6.69 1.47
N GLU A 88 15.92 5.90 0.72
CA GLU A 88 17.19 6.36 0.12
C GLU A 88 16.97 7.50 -0.88
N TYR A 89 15.93 7.42 -1.71
CA TYR A 89 15.57 8.49 -2.63
C TYR A 89 15.22 9.79 -1.88
N SER A 90 14.43 9.68 -0.81
CA SER A 90 14.01 10.82 0.03
C SER A 90 15.19 11.45 0.75
N LYS A 91 16.12 10.62 1.25
CA LYS A 91 17.37 11.06 1.86
C LYS A 91 18.25 11.79 0.87
N GLY A 92 18.43 11.26 -0.34
CA GLY A 92 19.22 11.88 -1.40
C GLY A 92 18.69 13.25 -1.85
N ARG A 93 17.41 13.54 -1.60
CA ARG A 93 16.77 14.84 -1.87
C ARG A 93 16.77 15.78 -0.65
N GLY A 94 17.35 15.37 0.47
CA GLY A 94 17.35 16.13 1.72
C GLY A 94 15.99 16.21 2.42
N ALA A 95 15.00 15.42 1.98
CA ALA A 95 13.67 15.40 2.58
C ALA A 95 13.67 14.73 3.97
N ILE A 96 14.60 13.81 4.21
CA ILE A 96 14.89 13.24 5.52
C ILE A 96 16.40 13.24 5.77
N ASN A 97 16.79 13.33 7.03
CA ASN A 97 18.21 13.18 7.44
C ASN A 97 18.56 11.72 7.79
N GLU A 98 19.84 11.47 8.10
CA GLU A 98 20.33 10.10 8.39
C GLU A 98 19.68 9.50 9.65
N THR A 99 19.44 10.30 10.69
CA THR A 99 18.76 9.86 11.92
C THR A 99 17.31 9.48 11.63
N GLU A 100 16.58 10.32 10.90
CA GLU A 100 15.20 10.06 10.48
C GLU A 100 15.11 8.80 9.62
N SER A 101 16.02 8.63 8.65
CA SER A 101 16.13 7.43 7.81
C SER A 101 16.36 6.17 8.64
N THR A 102 17.25 6.22 9.63
CA THR A 102 17.53 5.10 10.54
C THR A 102 16.31 4.69 11.34
N ILE A 103 15.58 5.67 11.90
CA ILE A 103 14.34 5.42 12.64
C ILE A 103 13.29 4.76 11.74
N LEU A 104 13.08 5.31 10.54
CA LEU A 104 12.09 4.78 9.59
C LEU A 104 12.42 3.37 9.13
N LYS A 105 13.70 3.06 8.86
CA LYS A 105 14.14 1.69 8.52
C LYS A 105 13.86 0.71 9.66
N ARG A 106 14.13 1.11 10.91
CA ARG A 106 13.88 0.27 12.09
C ARG A 106 12.38 -0.01 12.27
N ILE A 107 11.54 0.98 12.03
CA ILE A 107 10.09 0.82 12.10
C ILE A 107 9.55 -0.07 10.98
N ILE A 108 10.06 0.08 9.77
CA ILE A 108 9.68 -0.78 8.64
C ILE A 108 10.08 -2.25 8.87
N SER A 109 11.20 -2.50 9.54
CA SER A 109 11.62 -3.88 9.84
C SER A 109 10.86 -4.50 11.03
N GLN A 110 10.54 -3.72 12.06
CA GLN A 110 9.87 -4.22 13.29
C GLN A 110 8.35 -4.02 13.30
N ARG A 111 7.79 -3.32 12.29
CA ARG A 111 6.40 -2.81 12.19
C ARG A 111 6.00 -1.78 13.24
N THR A 112 6.46 -1.96 14.47
CA THR A 112 6.24 -1.07 15.60
C THR A 112 7.52 -0.87 16.37
N VAL A 113 7.71 0.32 16.93
CA VAL A 113 8.85 0.58 17.83
C VAL A 113 8.42 1.39 19.04
N LYS A 114 9.14 1.18 20.14
CA LYS A 114 9.21 2.09 21.29
C LYS A 114 10.60 2.74 21.34
N VAL A 115 10.74 3.77 22.18
CA VAL A 115 12.00 4.50 22.39
C VAL A 115 13.19 3.58 22.66
N ASN A 116 12.98 2.50 23.43
CA ASN A 116 14.07 1.57 23.76
C ASN A 116 14.57 0.79 22.54
N ASP A 117 13.71 0.44 21.59
CA ASP A 117 14.13 -0.29 20.38
C ASP A 117 14.98 0.59 19.46
N LEU A 118 14.82 1.91 19.55
CA LEU A 118 15.60 2.89 18.81
C LEU A 118 16.96 3.18 19.44
N LYS A 119 17.14 2.93 20.75
CA LYS A 119 18.45 3.10 21.40
C LYS A 119 19.50 2.17 20.83
N GLU A 120 19.09 0.96 20.44
CA GLU A 120 19.98 -0.04 19.83
C GLU A 120 20.56 0.44 18.49
N VAL A 121 19.78 1.22 17.73
CA VAL A 121 20.17 1.72 16.41
C VAL A 121 20.66 3.18 16.43
N LEU A 122 20.52 3.87 17.56
CA LEU A 122 20.95 5.25 17.77
C LEU A 122 21.74 5.38 19.08
N PRO A 123 22.90 4.68 19.23
CA PRO A 123 23.64 4.65 20.50
C PRO A 123 24.18 6.02 20.94
N GLY A 124 24.32 6.97 20.01
CA GLY A 124 24.78 8.33 20.31
C GLY A 124 23.70 9.29 20.85
N LEU A 125 22.43 8.88 20.88
CA LEU A 125 21.33 9.75 21.31
C LEU A 125 20.78 9.34 22.69
N LYS A 126 20.56 10.33 23.54
CA LYS A 126 19.87 10.15 24.82
C LYS A 126 18.37 9.87 24.58
N SER A 127 17.71 9.20 25.53
CA SER A 127 16.27 8.90 25.47
C SER A 127 15.39 10.12 25.16
N ALA A 128 15.73 11.28 25.73
CA ALA A 128 15.03 12.55 25.48
C ALA A 128 15.19 13.02 24.02
N GLN A 129 16.38 12.87 23.43
CA GLN A 129 16.63 13.22 22.02
C GLN A 129 15.90 12.27 21.08
N ILE A 130 15.85 10.97 21.40
CA ILE A 130 15.08 9.99 20.62
C ILE A 130 13.58 10.34 20.66
N THR A 131 13.06 10.70 21.83
CA THR A 131 11.65 11.12 21.99
C THR A 131 11.36 12.37 21.16
N TYR A 132 12.26 13.35 21.15
CA TYR A 132 12.15 14.54 20.31
C TYR A 132 12.13 14.20 18.81
N GLN A 133 13.02 13.31 18.35
CA GLN A 133 13.03 12.86 16.95
C GLN A 133 11.74 12.13 16.55
N ILE A 134 11.20 11.28 17.43
CA ILE A 134 9.90 10.65 17.21
C ILE A 134 8.81 11.71 17.09
N GLY A 135 8.74 12.68 18.01
CA GLY A 135 7.77 13.78 17.96
C GLY A 135 7.80 14.51 16.63
N LYS A 136 8.99 14.91 16.17
CA LYS A 136 9.16 15.58 14.86
C LYS A 136 8.66 14.71 13.70
N LEU A 137 8.89 13.41 13.74
CA LEU A 137 8.41 12.49 12.70
C LEU A 137 6.89 12.28 12.77
N VAL A 138 6.30 12.31 13.97
CA VAL A 138 4.84 12.27 14.17
C VAL A 138 4.18 13.56 13.68
N ASP A 139 4.76 14.72 13.98
CA ASP A 139 4.26 16.03 13.53
C ASP A 139 4.26 16.15 12.00
N ARG A 140 5.25 15.53 11.35
CA ARG A 140 5.33 15.42 9.88
C ARG A 140 4.47 14.30 9.30
N GLY A 141 3.75 13.58 10.16
CA GLY A 141 2.94 12.42 9.80
C GLY A 141 3.73 11.21 9.29
N LEU A 142 5.06 11.21 9.38
CA LEU A 142 5.88 10.07 8.93
C LEU A 142 5.77 8.89 9.88
N LEU A 143 5.40 9.15 11.14
CA LEU A 143 5.06 8.16 12.16
C LEU A 143 3.68 8.47 12.75
N GLN A 144 3.07 7.46 13.34
CA GLN A 144 1.86 7.62 14.13
C GLN A 144 1.88 6.66 15.33
N PRO A 145 1.30 7.05 16.48
CA PRO A 145 1.15 6.12 17.58
C PRO A 145 0.15 5.02 17.20
N VAL A 146 0.37 3.79 17.68
CA VAL A 146 -0.51 2.64 17.36
C VAL A 146 -1.94 2.89 17.87
N GLU A 147 -2.05 3.53 19.04
CA GLU A 147 -3.31 3.99 19.63
C GLU A 147 -3.11 5.40 20.17
N MET A 148 -4.20 6.15 20.35
CA MET A 148 -4.13 7.52 20.87
C MET A 148 -3.40 7.55 22.22
N GLY A 149 -2.33 8.35 22.32
CA GLY A 149 -1.51 8.46 23.54
C GLY A 149 -0.51 7.30 23.76
N SER A 150 -0.46 6.31 22.87
CA SER A 150 0.50 5.20 22.97
C SER A 150 1.94 5.68 22.76
N ARG A 151 2.87 5.09 23.53
CA ARG A 151 4.33 5.26 23.35
C ARG A 151 4.94 4.21 22.42
N ILE A 152 4.09 3.52 21.67
CA ILE A 152 4.44 2.57 20.62
C ILE A 152 4.01 3.20 19.30
N TYR A 153 4.94 3.24 18.35
CA TYR A 153 4.78 3.96 17.09
C TYR A 153 4.88 3.01 15.91
N THR A 154 4.10 3.28 14.88
CA THR A 154 4.17 2.62 13.57
C THR A 154 4.39 3.67 12.47
N ALA A 155 4.64 3.21 11.24
CA ALA A 155 4.87 4.10 10.12
C ALA A 155 3.57 4.83 9.71
N GLY A 156 3.65 6.15 9.51
CA GLY A 156 2.53 7.03 9.17
C GLY A 156 2.37 7.30 7.67
N PHE A 157 2.69 6.35 6.80
CA PHE A 157 2.73 6.57 5.35
C PHE A 157 1.39 6.97 4.71
N SER A 158 0.27 6.89 5.42
CA SER A 158 -1.08 7.20 4.91
C SER A 158 -1.50 8.67 5.02
N LYS A 159 -0.80 9.50 5.81
CA LYS A 159 -1.19 10.90 6.09
C LYS A 159 -0.09 11.94 5.80
N SER A 160 1.03 11.55 5.21
CA SER A 160 2.24 12.39 5.11
C SER A 160 2.80 12.54 3.70
N ASP A 161 3.76 13.45 3.54
CA ASP A 161 4.60 13.61 2.33
C ASP A 161 5.27 12.30 1.87
N ALA A 162 5.36 11.29 2.74
CA ALA A 162 5.84 9.97 2.35
C ALA A 162 4.89 9.21 1.41
N ASP A 163 3.61 9.57 1.35
CA ASP A 163 2.71 9.10 0.31
C ASP A 163 3.21 9.55 -1.08
N ALA A 164 3.61 10.82 -1.21
CA ALA A 164 4.24 11.33 -2.43
C ALA A 164 5.59 10.66 -2.75
N TRP A 165 6.38 10.28 -1.73
CA TRP A 165 7.64 9.54 -1.89
C TRP A 165 7.42 8.11 -2.36
N CYS A 166 6.44 7.44 -1.76
CA CYS A 166 6.01 6.11 -2.15
C CYS A 166 5.47 6.13 -3.58
N HIS A 167 4.60 7.07 -3.91
CA HIS A 167 4.06 7.27 -5.26
C HIS A 167 5.15 7.44 -6.33
N SER A 168 6.19 8.24 -6.06
CA SER A 168 7.32 8.44 -6.98
C SER A 168 8.14 7.17 -7.21
N CYS A 169 8.23 6.28 -6.20
CA CYS A 169 8.95 5.01 -6.29
C CYS A 169 8.12 3.89 -6.93
N PHE A 170 6.82 3.85 -6.62
CA PHE A 170 5.85 2.96 -7.27
C PHE A 170 5.79 3.23 -8.78
N ALA A 171 5.89 4.51 -9.18
CA ALA A 171 5.83 4.93 -10.57
C ALA A 171 6.99 4.43 -11.43
N LYS A 172 8.22 4.53 -10.91
CA LYS A 172 9.43 4.12 -11.65
C LYS A 172 9.59 2.61 -11.79
N ARG A 173 8.87 1.81 -11.00
CA ARG A 173 9.05 0.34 -10.94
C ARG A 173 7.84 -0.46 -11.46
N GLY A 174 6.87 0.20 -12.09
CA GLY A 174 5.72 -0.48 -12.71
C GLY A 174 4.76 -1.12 -11.69
N VAL A 175 4.83 -0.73 -10.42
CA VAL A 175 3.93 -1.22 -9.35
C VAL A 175 2.80 -0.20 -9.17
N TYR A 176 2.19 0.20 -10.29
CA TYR A 176 1.01 1.07 -10.27
C TYR A 176 -0.24 0.23 -10.03
N SER A 177 -0.82 0.40 -8.85
CA SER A 177 -2.27 0.34 -8.65
C SER A 177 -2.60 1.46 -7.66
N LYS A 178 -3.34 2.45 -8.15
CA LYS A 178 -3.65 3.75 -7.52
C LYS A 178 -4.38 3.66 -6.15
N PHE A 179 -4.50 2.48 -5.55
CA PHE A 179 -5.45 2.22 -4.46
C PHE A 179 -4.88 1.49 -3.23
N LEU A 180 -3.61 1.08 -3.22
CA LEU A 180 -3.09 0.22 -2.15
C LEU A 180 -2.71 0.95 -0.85
N ILE A 181 -2.77 2.29 -0.81
CA ILE A 181 -2.40 3.10 0.37
C ILE A 181 -3.64 3.62 1.15
N VAL A 182 -4.85 3.55 0.56
CA VAL A 182 -6.08 4.07 1.18
C VAL A 182 -6.59 3.21 2.35
N SER A 183 -6.19 1.94 2.41
CA SER A 183 -6.72 0.99 3.40
C SER A 183 -6.17 1.11 4.83
N ALA A 184 -5.14 1.95 5.07
CA ALA A 184 -4.59 2.14 6.42
C ALA A 184 -5.14 3.38 7.15
N SER A 185 -5.88 4.26 6.46
CA SER A 185 -6.44 5.49 7.03
C SER A 185 -7.93 5.40 7.36
N GLU A 186 -8.67 4.45 6.77
CA GLU A 186 -10.11 4.28 7.01
C GLU A 186 -10.46 3.40 8.23
N GLU A 187 -9.54 2.53 8.67
CA GLU A 187 -9.75 1.66 9.84
C GLU A 187 -9.88 2.46 11.15
N GLN A 188 -9.25 3.64 11.22
CA GLN A 188 -9.34 4.52 12.39
C GLN A 188 -10.58 5.44 12.37
N TYR A 189 -11.28 5.54 11.23
CA TYR A 189 -12.49 6.36 11.10
C TYR A 189 -13.76 5.56 11.41
N HIS A 190 -13.73 4.22 11.27
CA HIS A 190 -14.91 3.39 11.52
C HIS A 190 -15.06 2.98 13.00
N ASP A 191 -13.97 2.80 13.73
CA ASP A 191 -14.02 2.51 15.18
C ASP A 191 -14.56 3.70 16.00
N ASP A 192 -14.31 4.94 15.56
CA ASP A 192 -14.75 6.15 16.27
C ASP A 192 -16.25 6.48 16.04
N TYR A 193 -16.84 5.99 14.94
CA TYR A 193 -18.28 6.14 14.67
C TYR A 193 -19.13 5.14 15.44
N THR A 194 -18.63 3.94 15.70
CA THR A 194 -19.40 2.86 16.35
C THR A 194 -19.50 3.02 17.86
N ARG A 195 -18.58 3.79 18.48
CA ARG A 195 -18.64 4.12 19.93
C ARG A 195 -19.51 5.34 20.28
N ARG A 196 -20.02 6.07 19.29
CA ARG A 196 -20.79 7.31 19.52
C ARG A 196 -22.30 7.13 19.46
N TYR A 197 -22.78 5.93 19.11
CA TYR A 197 -24.21 5.62 18.93
C TYR A 197 -24.62 4.26 19.51
N ILE A 198 -23.89 3.75 20.51
CA ILE A 198 -24.35 2.66 21.39
C ILE A 198 -24.22 3.15 22.83
#